data_AF-A0A924KBU9-F1
#
_entry.id   AF-A0A924KBU9-F1
#
_cell.length_a   1.000
_cell.length_b   1.000
_cell.length_c   1.000
_cell.angle_alpha   90.00
_cell.angle_beta   90.00
_cell.angle_gamma   90.00
#
_symmetry.space_group_name_H-M   'P 1'
#
loop_
_entity.id
_entity.type
_entity.pdbx_description
1 polymer ?
#
loop_
_entity_poly.entity_id
_entity_poly.type
_entity_poly.pdbx_seq_one_letter_code
_entity_poly.pdbx_strand_id
1 'polypeptide(L)'
;GVSSPAAGVAEVHEMKMEGDIMKMRAVPVLDLPAGKKVELKPGGYHVMLMDLKTPLAKGSTVPVTLLFKDAKGVESRLELKLPVATSAPGPAAASAEHKH
;
A
#
# COMPACT_ATOMS: atom_id res chain seq x y z
N GLY A 1 -2.81 5.48 -9.34
CA GLY A 1 -1.62 4.67 -9.67
C GLY A 1 -0.48 4.97 -8.71
N VAL A 2 0.58 4.18 -8.74
CA VAL A 2 1.77 4.38 -7.90
C VAL A 2 3.05 4.08 -8.67
N SER A 3 4.13 4.81 -8.39
CA SER A 3 5.45 4.54 -8.93
C SER A 3 6.55 4.84 -7.91
N SER A 4 7.72 4.24 -8.08
CA SER A 4 8.90 4.54 -7.29
C SER A 4 10.16 4.30 -8.13
N PRO A 5 11.17 5.18 -8.11
CA PRO A 5 12.43 4.92 -8.78
C PRO A 5 13.23 3.77 -8.14
N ALA A 6 12.90 3.36 -6.90
CA ALA A 6 13.56 2.28 -6.18
C ALA A 6 13.14 0.87 -6.66
N ALA A 7 12.05 0.76 -7.42
CA ALA A 7 11.44 -0.49 -7.86
C ALA A 7 11.24 -0.49 -9.38
N GLY A 8 11.27 -1.67 -10.00
CA GLY A 8 10.86 -1.86 -11.40
C GLY A 8 9.34 -1.76 -11.57
N VAL A 9 8.61 -2.26 -10.57
CA VAL A 9 7.14 -2.28 -10.55
C VAL A 9 6.63 -1.79 -9.20
N ALA A 10 5.58 -0.97 -9.22
CA ALA A 10 4.87 -0.54 -8.02
C ALA A 10 3.36 -0.67 -8.25
N GLU A 11 2.67 -1.33 -7.32
CA GLU A 11 1.25 -1.63 -7.43
C GLU A 11 0.52 -1.34 -6.11
N VAL A 12 -0.80 -1.11 -6.19
CA VAL A 12 -1.67 -1.07 -5.01
C VAL A 12 -2.31 -2.44 -4.86
N HIS A 13 -2.22 -3.02 -3.67
CA HIS A 13 -2.77 -4.34 -3.35
C HIS A 13 -3.78 -4.22 -2.22
N GLU A 14 -4.80 -5.07 -2.24
CA GLU A 14 -5.76 -5.24 -1.14
C GLU A 14 -5.49 -6.57 -0.43
N MET A 15 -5.58 -6.56 0.89
CA MET A 15 -5.69 -7.78 1.69
C MET A 15 -7.15 -7.96 2.12
N LYS A 16 -7.76 -9.09 1.74
CA LYS A 16 -9.15 -9.40 2.05
C LYS A 16 -9.30 -10.84 2.49
N MET A 17 -10.16 -11.08 3.47
CA MET A 17 -10.58 -12.44 3.84
C MET A 17 -11.52 -12.99 2.78
N GLU A 18 -11.16 -14.11 2.17
CA GLU A 18 -12.04 -14.92 1.34
C GLU A 18 -12.22 -16.27 2.03
N GLY A 19 -13.32 -16.42 2.79
CA GLY A 19 -13.49 -17.52 3.74
C GLY A 19 -12.49 -17.39 4.89
N ASP A 20 -11.81 -18.48 5.21
CA ASP A 20 -10.78 -18.54 6.27
C ASP A 20 -9.37 -18.16 5.78
N ILE A 21 -9.23 -17.72 4.52
CA ILE A 21 -7.94 -17.42 3.90
C ILE A 21 -7.83 -15.92 3.66
N MET A 22 -6.73 -15.34 4.15
CA MET A 22 -6.33 -13.98 3.80
C MET A 22 -5.69 -13.98 2.41
N LYS A 23 -6.30 -13.28 1.45
CA LYS A 23 -5.78 -13.14 0.10
C LYS A 23 -5.26 -11.74 -0.15
N MET A 24 -4.15 -11.66 -0.86
CA MET A 24 -3.56 -10.42 -1.34
C MET A 24 -3.76 -10.32 -2.85
N ARG A 25 -4.29 -9.20 -3.33
CA ARG A 25 -4.62 -9.01 -4.75
C ARG A 25 -4.25 -7.61 -5.23
N ALA A 26 -3.59 -7.52 -6.39
CA ALA A 26 -3.37 -6.25 -7.07
C ALA A 26 -4.69 -5.59 -7.49
N VAL A 27 -4.79 -4.28 -7.28
CA VAL A 27 -5.92 -3.43 -7.61
C VAL A 27 -5.45 -2.40 -8.63
N PRO A 28 -5.99 -2.41 -9.87
CA PRO A 28 -5.53 -1.51 -10.93
C PRO A 28 -5.85 -0.04 -10.61
N VAL A 29 -6.98 0.21 -9.96
CA VAL A 29 -7.44 1.54 -9.54
C VAL A 29 -8.10 1.44 -8.17
N LEU A 30 -7.67 2.29 -7.24
CA LEU A 30 -8.29 2.43 -5.92
C LEU A 30 -9.19 3.67 -5.92
N ASP A 31 -10.49 3.47 -5.79
CA ASP A 31 -11.46 4.56 -5.72
C ASP A 31 -11.32 5.35 -4.42
N LEU A 32 -11.51 6.68 -4.53
CA LEU A 32 -11.49 7.60 -3.40
C LEU A 32 -12.88 8.27 -3.28
N PRO A 33 -13.83 7.67 -2.54
CA PRO A 33 -15.16 8.24 -2.41
C PRO A 33 -15.14 9.57 -1.65
N ALA A 34 -15.93 10.54 -2.11
CA ALA A 34 -16.04 11.84 -1.46
C ALA A 34 -16.46 11.70 0.01
N GLY A 35 -15.77 12.41 0.90
CA GLY A 35 -16.04 12.39 2.34
C GLY A 35 -15.65 11.10 3.07
N LYS A 36 -15.05 10.12 2.38
CA LYS A 36 -14.54 8.90 3.00
C LYS A 36 -13.03 8.87 2.96
N LYS A 37 -12.42 8.56 4.12
CA LYS A 37 -10.98 8.28 4.20
C LYS A 37 -10.73 6.87 3.65
N VAL A 38 -9.80 6.77 2.71
CA VAL A 38 -9.23 5.49 2.25
C VAL A 38 -7.83 5.37 2.85
N GLU A 39 -7.61 4.33 3.64
CA GLU A 39 -6.35 4.13 4.35
C GLU A 39 -5.51 3.06 3.65
N LEU A 40 -4.23 3.37 3.46
CA LEU A 40 -3.23 2.38 3.11
C LEU A 40 -2.51 1.96 4.39
N LYS A 41 -2.67 0.69 4.79
CA LYS A 41 -2.09 0.11 6.00
C LYS A 41 -1.87 -1.40 5.85
N PRO A 42 -0.96 -2.00 6.63
CA PRO A 42 -0.83 -3.45 6.71
C PRO A 42 -2.19 -4.10 7.01
N GLY A 43 -2.47 -5.25 6.37
CA GLY A 43 -3.76 -5.95 6.52
C GLY A 43 -4.95 -5.32 5.78
N GLY A 44 -4.74 -4.24 5.03
CA GLY A 44 -5.74 -3.64 4.13
C GLY A 44 -5.13 -3.29 2.79
N TYR A 45 -5.44 -2.10 2.27
CA TYR A 45 -4.75 -1.59 1.07
C TYR A 45 -3.30 -1.25 1.38
N HIS A 46 -2.37 -1.59 0.50
CA HIS A 46 -0.97 -1.23 0.65
C HIS A 46 -0.28 -1.10 -0.71
N VAL A 47 0.85 -0.39 -0.73
CA VAL A 47 1.71 -0.32 -1.92
C VAL A 47 2.69 -1.49 -1.88
N MET A 48 2.72 -2.28 -2.93
CA MET A 48 3.73 -3.33 -3.12
C MET A 48 4.78 -2.83 -4.12
N LEU A 49 6.05 -2.90 -3.70
CA LEU A 49 7.21 -2.61 -4.55
C LEU A 49 7.83 -3.95 -4.96
N MET A 50 7.90 -4.20 -6.26
CA MET A 50 8.50 -5.42 -6.83
C MET A 50 9.71 -5.05 -7.68
N ASP A 51 10.60 -6.02 -7.89
CA ASP A 51 11.85 -5.83 -8.63
C ASP A 51 12.66 -4.64 -8.09
N LEU A 52 12.93 -4.67 -6.78
CA LEU A 52 13.74 -3.64 -6.13
C LEU A 52 15.11 -3.57 -6.79
N LYS A 53 15.49 -2.36 -7.23
CA LYS A 53 16.79 -2.12 -7.89
C LYS A 53 17.95 -2.26 -6.91
N THR A 54 17.69 -1.93 -5.66
CA THR A 54 18.62 -2.10 -4.53
C THR A 54 17.84 -2.53 -3.29
N PRO A 55 18.46 -3.30 -2.37
CA PRO A 55 17.84 -3.61 -1.09
C PRO A 55 17.50 -2.34 -0.30
N LEU A 56 16.31 -2.31 0.32
CA LEU A 56 15.88 -1.19 1.15
C LEU A 56 16.55 -1.28 2.52
N ALA A 57 17.47 -0.34 2.81
CA ALA A 57 18.15 -0.29 4.09
C ALA A 57 17.24 0.29 5.18
N LYS A 58 17.28 -0.30 6.39
CA LYS A 58 16.58 0.25 7.57
C LYS A 58 16.98 1.70 7.81
N GLY A 59 15.99 2.56 8.09
CA GLY A 59 16.21 3.98 8.36
C GLY A 59 16.50 4.81 7.11
N SER A 60 16.60 4.20 5.93
CA SER A 60 16.58 4.93 4.67
C SER A 60 15.16 5.40 4.32
N THR A 61 15.06 6.20 3.25
CA THR A 61 13.79 6.76 2.78
C THR A 61 13.56 6.35 1.33
N VAL A 62 12.37 5.85 1.03
CA VAL A 62 11.97 5.49 -0.32
C VAL A 62 11.08 6.59 -0.91
N PRO A 63 11.44 7.17 -2.06
CA PRO A 63 10.55 8.06 -2.79
C PRO A 63 9.42 7.25 -3.43
N VAL A 64 8.17 7.68 -3.23
CA VAL A 64 6.97 7.11 -3.82
C VAL A 64 6.15 8.23 -4.44
N THR A 65 5.67 8.04 -5.65
CA THR A 65 4.77 8.98 -6.32
C THR A 65 3.39 8.34 -6.45
N LEU A 66 2.38 8.99 -5.90
CA LEU A 66 0.98 8.63 -6.09
C LEU A 66 0.40 9.44 -7.24
N LEU A 67 -0.30 8.77 -8.14
CA LEU A 67 -1.04 9.38 -9.25
C LEU A 67 -2.52 9.32 -8.93
N PHE A 68 -3.15 10.48 -8.78
CA PHE A 68 -4.58 10.64 -8.62
C PHE A 68 -5.20 11.08 -9.94
N LYS A 69 -6.42 10.64 -10.18
CA LYS A 69 -7.24 11.08 -11.30
C LYS A 69 -8.60 11.49 -10.75
N ASP A 70 -9.00 12.73 -11.00
CA ASP A 70 -10.31 13.21 -10.56
C ASP A 70 -11.44 12.77 -11.51
N ALA A 71 -12.68 13.10 -11.15
CA ALA A 71 -13.86 12.76 -11.96
C ALA A 71 -13.88 13.41 -13.35
N LYS A 72 -13.09 14.47 -13.57
CA LYS A 72 -12.91 15.13 -14.88
C LYS A 72 -11.75 14.53 -15.67
N GLY A 73 -11.06 13.54 -15.11
CA GLY A 73 -9.91 12.89 -15.69
C GLY A 73 -8.61 13.67 -15.55
N VAL A 74 -8.58 14.74 -14.76
CA VAL A 74 -7.36 15.51 -14.49
C VAL A 74 -6.46 14.69 -13.57
N GLU A 75 -5.21 14.53 -13.98
CA GLU A 75 -4.20 13.81 -13.22
C GLU A 75 -3.40 14.74 -12.32
N SER A 76 -3.17 14.33 -11.08
CA SER A 76 -2.29 15.01 -10.14
C SER A 76 -1.34 14.01 -9.49
N ARG A 77 -0.13 14.48 -9.18
CA ARG A 77 0.94 13.67 -8.60
C ARG A 77 1.25 14.16 -7.20
N LEU A 78 1.39 13.22 -6.28
CA LEU A 78 1.89 13.48 -4.93
C LEU A 78 3.16 12.69 -4.71
N GLU A 79 4.25 13.41 -4.47
CA GLU A 79 5.53 12.81 -4.12
C GLU A 79 5.64 12.67 -2.61
N LEU A 80 5.98 11.47 -2.18
CA LEU A 80 6.12 11.07 -0.79
C LEU A 80 7.52 10.52 -0.56
N LYS A 81 8.05 10.78 0.64
CA LYS A 81 9.32 10.24 1.12
C LYS A 81 9.01 9.39 2.36
N LEU A 82 8.93 8.07 2.16
CA LEU A 82 8.50 7.14 3.21
C LEU A 82 9.71 6.48 3.88
N PRO A 83 9.81 6.48 5.22
CA PRO A 83 10.90 5.82 5.92
C PRO A 83 10.78 4.30 5.85
N VAL A 84 11.91 3.62 5.68
CA VAL A 84 11.99 2.15 5.73
C VAL A 84 12.11 1.72 7.19
N ALA A 85 11.00 1.23 7.73
CA ALA A 85 10.97 0.59 9.04
C ALA A 85 11.12 -0.93 8.90
N THR A 86 11.64 -1.58 9.94
CA THR A 86 11.77 -3.04 10.03
C THR A 86 10.51 -3.73 10.56
N SER A 87 9.39 -3.03 10.63
CA SER A 87 8.11 -3.68 10.91
C SER A 87 7.74 -4.51 9.69
N ALA A 88 7.76 -5.83 9.82
CA ALA A 88 7.04 -6.71 8.91
C ALA A 88 5.59 -6.19 8.77
N PRO A 89 4.89 -6.45 7.64
CA PRO A 89 3.44 -6.34 7.64
C PRO A 89 2.91 -7.35 8.67
N GLY A 90 2.83 -6.91 9.92
CA GLY A 90 2.15 -7.63 10.98
C GLY A 90 0.68 -7.72 10.58
N PRO A 91 -0.02 -8.80 10.98
CA PRO A 91 -1.45 -8.84 10.79
C PRO A 91 -2.03 -7.57 11.40
N ALA A 92 -2.82 -6.81 10.63
CA ALA A 92 -3.69 -5.81 11.21
C ALA A 92 -4.43 -6.50 12.34
N ALA A 93 -4.27 -5.97 13.56
CA ALA A 93 -4.80 -6.49 14.81
C ALA A 93 -6.00 -7.43 14.62
N ALA A 94 -5.74 -8.74 14.66
CA ALA A 94 -6.77 -9.67 15.08
C ALA A 94 -6.89 -9.46 16.59
N SER A 95 -7.90 -8.70 17.01
CA SER A 95 -8.42 -8.80 18.37
C SER A 95 -8.96 -10.22 18.55
N ALA A 96 -8.07 -11.16 18.86
CA ALA A 96 -8.42 -12.50 19.30
C ALA A 96 -8.31 -12.50 20.82
N GLU A 97 -9.43 -12.20 21.49
CA GLU A 97 -9.64 -12.60 22.88
C GLU A 97 -9.59 -14.14 22.94
N HIS A 98 -8.46 -14.70 23.37
CA HIS A 98 -8.40 -16.06 23.90
C HIS A 98 -8.45 -15.98 25.42
N LYS A 99 -9.64 -16.20 25.98
CA LYS A 99 -9.80 -16.53 27.40
C LYS A 99 -9.50 -18.02 27.60
N HIS A 100 -8.65 -18.32 28.57
CA HIS A 100 -8.68 -19.56 29.34
C HIS A 100 -9.38 -19.27 30.68
#